data_AF-A0A257GCG9-F1
#
_entry.id   AF-A0A257GCG9-F1
#
_cell.length_a   1.000
_cell.length_b   1.000
_cell.length_c   1.000
_cell.angle_alpha   90.00
_cell.angle_beta   90.00
_cell.angle_gamma   90.00
#
_symmetry.space_group_name_H-M   'P 1'
#
loop_
_entity.id
_entity.type
_entity.pdbx_description
1 polymer ?
#
loop_
_entity_poly.entity_id
_entity_poly.type
_entity_poly.pdbx_seq_one_letter_code
_entity_poly.pdbx_strand_id
1 'polypeptide(L)'
;MLHFAPRYGIISPCLNWGKIRQRALRLPGAANDNGAALPGRSSGANDHDSTDEALLEAALRLFAAHGLSAAQRACEAAEIAQAGGDSAGAAWWIAVCGALDGPMAKAAQRAFAARSRLQG
;
A
#
# COMPACT_ATOMS: atom_id res chain seq x y z
N MET A 1 -3.56 37.07 31.00
CA MET A 1 -2.71 36.46 29.95
C MET A 1 -1.58 35.72 30.65
N LEU A 2 -1.63 34.39 30.68
CA LEU A 2 -0.61 33.57 31.33
C LEU A 2 0.52 33.30 30.32
N HIS A 3 1.70 33.82 30.62
CA HIS A 3 2.92 33.58 29.86
C HIS A 3 3.58 32.33 30.43
N PHE A 4 3.48 31.20 29.74
CA PHE A 4 4.13 29.95 30.15
C PHE A 4 5.56 29.92 29.60
N ALA A 5 6.54 30.14 30.48
CA ALA A 5 7.95 29.92 30.18
C ALA A 5 8.43 28.67 30.94
N PRO A 6 8.88 27.60 30.27
CA PRO A 6 9.57 26.52 30.96
C PRO A 6 10.99 27.00 31.30
N ARG A 7 11.24 27.21 32.60
CA ARG A 7 12.59 27.35 33.16
C ARG A 7 13.27 25.98 33.08
N TYR A 8 14.45 25.97 32.46
CA TYR A 8 15.39 24.85 32.39
C TYR A 8 15.52 24.05 33.70
N GLY A 9 15.57 22.72 33.58
CA GLY A 9 15.88 21.76 34.65
C GLY A 9 14.93 20.58 34.56
N ILE A 10 15.28 19.44 33.97
CA ILE A 10 16.37 18.55 34.37
C ILE A 10 16.95 17.89 33.10
N ILE A 11 18.24 18.12 32.84
CA ILE A 11 19.03 17.28 31.94
C ILE A 11 19.35 16.01 32.75
N SER A 12 18.89 14.84 32.30
CA SER A 12 19.24 13.57 32.92
C SER A 12 20.76 13.37 32.97
N PRO A 13 21.35 12.89 34.07
CA PRO A 13 22.80 12.77 34.25
C PRO A 13 23.45 11.66 33.40
N CYS A 14 22.70 11.01 32.51
CA CYS A 14 23.20 10.01 31.58
C CYS A 14 23.51 10.55 30.16
N LEU A 15 23.30 11.85 29.87
CA LEU A 15 23.82 12.44 28.63
C LEU A 15 25.30 12.84 28.77
N ASN A 16 26.17 11.83 28.74
CA ASN A 16 27.57 12.00 28.41
C ASN A 16 27.67 12.43 26.93
N TRP A 17 27.93 13.71 26.67
CA TRP A 17 28.15 14.27 25.32
C TRP A 17 29.57 13.98 24.76
N GLY A 18 30.31 13.06 25.38
CA GLY A 18 31.63 12.63 24.93
C GLY A 18 31.56 11.60 23.81
N LYS A 19 31.79 12.05 22.56
CA LYS A 19 32.04 11.24 21.34
C LYS A 19 30.82 10.53 20.73
N ILE A 20 29.82 11.29 20.29
CA ILE A 20 28.88 10.78 19.28
C ILE A 20 29.27 11.37 17.93
N ARG A 21 29.77 10.49 17.06
CA ARG A 21 30.07 10.76 15.64
C ARG A 21 28.94 11.59 15.03
N GLN A 22 29.30 12.61 14.26
CA GLN A 22 28.40 13.31 13.35
C GLN A 22 27.85 12.31 12.32
N ARG A 23 26.84 11.54 12.70
CA ARG A 23 25.98 10.82 11.77
C ARG A 23 24.82 11.77 11.54
N ALA A 24 24.78 12.34 10.33
CA ALA A 24 23.77 13.29 9.90
C ALA A 24 22.39 12.90 10.46
N LEU A 25 21.82 13.79 11.27
CA LEU A 25 20.43 13.65 11.72
C LEU A 25 19.56 13.66 10.47
N ARG A 26 19.05 12.48 10.08
CA ARG A 26 17.83 12.41 9.29
C ARG A 26 16.73 12.94 10.21
N LEU A 27 16.27 14.16 9.97
CA LEU A 27 15.02 14.62 10.57
C LEU A 27 13.95 13.59 10.20
N PRO A 28 13.17 13.06 11.17
CA PRO A 28 12.04 12.21 10.83
C PRO A 28 11.05 13.08 10.03
N GLY A 29 10.75 12.66 8.81
CA GLY A 29 9.63 13.21 8.04
C GLY A 29 8.34 13.07 8.84
N ALA A 30 7.36 13.92 8.55
CA ALA A 30 6.05 13.79 9.17
C ALA A 30 5.54 12.36 8.94
N ALA A 31 4.89 11.76 9.94
CA ALA A 31 4.44 10.35 9.84
C ALA A 31 3.43 10.10 8.71
N ASN A 32 2.88 11.17 8.12
CA ASN A 32 1.97 11.16 6.97
C ASN A 32 2.67 11.48 5.63
N ASP A 33 3.99 11.70 5.64
CA ASP A 33 4.75 12.02 4.44
C ASP A 33 5.05 10.73 3.67
N ASN A 34 4.08 10.33 2.82
CA ASN A 34 4.21 9.20 1.90
C ASN A 34 5.29 9.44 0.81
N GLY A 35 5.90 10.63 0.78
CA GLY A 35 7.02 11.00 -0.09
C GLY A 35 8.40 10.76 0.52
N ALA A 36 8.50 10.38 1.80
CA ALA A 36 9.78 10.05 2.43
C ALA A 36 10.35 8.77 1.81
N ALA A 37 11.15 8.95 0.77
CA ALA A 37 11.73 7.92 -0.08
C ALA A 37 12.35 6.78 0.76
N LEU A 38 11.65 5.66 0.80
CA LEU A 38 12.27 4.38 1.12
C LEU A 38 13.33 4.11 0.04
N PRO A 39 14.57 3.75 0.42
CA PRO A 39 15.60 3.38 -0.56
C PRO A 39 15.09 2.19 -1.36
N GLY A 40 14.81 2.40 -2.64
CA GLY A 40 14.22 1.39 -3.54
C GLY A 40 12.91 1.82 -4.20
N ARG A 41 12.27 2.92 -3.76
CA ARG A 41 11.18 3.54 -4.53
C ARG A 41 11.78 4.65 -5.39
N SER A 42 11.88 4.42 -6.69
CA SER A 42 12.14 5.48 -7.67
C SER A 42 11.00 6.49 -7.59
N SER A 43 11.19 7.53 -6.79
CA SER A 43 10.37 8.72 -6.85
C SER A 43 10.71 9.42 -8.18
N GLY A 44 9.75 9.46 -9.10
CA GLY A 44 9.80 10.30 -10.29
C GLY A 44 10.43 9.67 -11.53
N ALA A 45 9.73 8.73 -12.16
CA ALA A 45 9.76 8.58 -13.61
C ALA A 45 8.40 8.02 -14.04
N ASN A 46 7.76 8.65 -15.01
CA ASN A 46 6.49 8.20 -15.61
C ASN A 46 6.70 6.96 -16.50
N ASP A 47 7.62 6.07 -16.13
CA ASP A 47 7.97 4.84 -16.85
C ASP A 47 7.10 3.67 -16.35
N HIS A 48 5.83 3.93 -16.06
CA HIS A 48 4.89 2.84 -15.81
C HIS A 48 4.48 2.24 -17.14
N ASP A 49 4.50 0.91 -17.22
CA ASP A 49 3.93 0.19 -18.35
C ASP A 49 2.45 0.57 -18.49
N SER A 50 1.94 0.71 -19.72
CA SER A 50 0.55 1.14 -19.95
C SER A 50 -0.47 0.22 -19.26
N THR A 51 -0.11 -1.05 -19.02
CA THR A 51 -0.90 -2.01 -18.26
C THR A 51 -1.04 -1.63 -16.79
N ASP A 52 0.04 -1.16 -16.16
CA ASP A 52 0.03 -0.74 -14.74
C ASP A 52 -0.83 0.52 -14.56
N GLU A 53 -0.78 1.45 -15.52
CA GLU A 53 -1.60 2.65 -15.50
C GLU A 53 -3.09 2.31 -15.62
N ALA A 54 -3.46 1.44 -16.56
CA ALA A 54 -4.84 0.97 -16.71
C ALA A 54 -5.34 0.25 -15.45
N LEU A 55 -4.47 -0.53 -14.79
CA LEU A 55 -4.80 -1.23 -13.55
C LEU A 55 -5.09 -0.25 -12.41
N LEU A 56 -4.20 0.72 -12.24
CA LEU A 56 -4.34 1.77 -11.23
C LEU A 56 -5.59 2.60 -11.48
N GLU A 57 -5.85 2.98 -12.73
CA GLU A 57 -7.03 3.75 -13.12
C GLU A 57 -8.32 2.99 -12.81
N ALA A 58 -8.38 1.69 -13.13
CA ALA A 58 -9.53 0.84 -12.80
C ALA A 58 -9.73 0.70 -11.28
N ALA A 59 -8.66 0.50 -10.52
CA ALA A 59 -8.72 0.43 -9.05
C ALA A 59 -9.24 1.74 -8.44
N LEU A 60 -8.75 2.88 -8.91
CA LEU A 60 -9.18 4.21 -8.45
C LEU A 60 -10.64 4.48 -8.81
N ARG A 61 -11.10 4.12 -10.02
CA ARG A 61 -12.51 4.23 -10.39
C ARG A 61 -13.41 3.39 -9.49
N LEU A 62 -13.00 2.15 -9.21
CA LEU A 62 -13.78 1.25 -8.36
C LEU A 62 -13.83 1.76 -6.91
N PHE A 63 -12.72 2.28 -6.40
CA PHE A 63 -12.66 2.93 -5.09
C PHE A 63 -13.54 4.19 -5.03
N ALA A 64 -13.54 5.02 -6.07
CA ALA A 64 -14.40 6.19 -6.13
C ALA A 64 -15.90 5.82 -6.10
N ALA A 65 -16.29 4.70 -6.73
CA ALA A 65 -17.67 4.24 -6.77
C ALA A 65 -18.12 3.54 -5.48
N HIS A 66 -17.24 2.75 -4.84
CA HIS A 66 -17.63 1.82 -3.77
C HIS A 66 -16.90 2.03 -2.43
N GLY A 67 -15.94 2.96 -2.37
CA GLY A 67 -15.12 3.23 -1.19
C GLY A 67 -14.39 1.98 -0.69
N LEU A 68 -14.41 1.76 0.63
CA LEU A 68 -13.75 0.62 1.28
C LEU A 68 -14.25 -0.76 0.80
N SER A 69 -15.45 -0.83 0.21
CA SER A 69 -15.98 -2.09 -0.34
C SER A 69 -15.42 -2.44 -1.72
N ALA A 70 -14.64 -1.55 -2.35
CA ALA A 70 -14.15 -1.73 -3.73
C ALA A 70 -13.32 -2.99 -3.93
N ALA A 71 -12.45 -3.34 -2.98
CA ALA A 71 -11.65 -4.55 -3.10
C ALA A 71 -12.53 -5.81 -3.08
N GLN A 72 -13.60 -5.83 -2.26
CA GLN A 72 -14.56 -6.94 -2.24
C GLN A 72 -15.32 -7.03 -3.57
N ARG A 73 -15.73 -5.88 -4.13
CA ARG A 73 -16.37 -5.81 -5.46
C ARG A 73 -15.45 -6.36 -6.56
N ALA A 74 -14.14 -6.10 -6.50
CA ALA A 74 -13.17 -6.67 -7.43
C ALA A 74 -13.06 -8.20 -7.28
N CYS A 75 -13.05 -8.72 -6.05
CA CYS A 75 -13.09 -10.17 -5.82
C CYS A 75 -14.35 -10.82 -6.41
N GLU A 76 -15.53 -10.23 -6.20
CA GLU A 76 -16.78 -10.74 -6.77
C GLU A 76 -16.75 -10.74 -8.31
N ALA A 77 -16.21 -9.67 -8.91
CA ALA A 77 -16.03 -9.61 -10.36
C ALA A 77 -15.07 -10.70 -10.87
N ALA A 78 -14.00 -11.01 -10.12
CA ALA A 78 -13.09 -12.11 -10.43
C ALA A 78 -13.80 -13.47 -10.36
N GLU A 79 -14.65 -13.68 -9.35
CA GLU A 79 -15.44 -14.91 -9.20
C GLU A 79 -16.44 -15.09 -10.35
N ILE A 80 -17.11 -14.02 -10.77
CA ILE A 80 -18.03 -14.02 -11.91
C ILE A 80 -17.29 -14.37 -13.20
N ALA A 81 -16.14 -13.73 -13.45
CA ALA A 81 -15.32 -14.01 -14.64
C ALA A 81 -14.85 -15.48 -14.65
N GLN A 82 -14.38 -15.98 -13.50
CA GLN A 82 -13.95 -17.36 -13.36
C GLN A 82 -15.09 -18.36 -13.58
N ALA A 83 -16.30 -18.06 -13.06
CA ALA A 83 -17.50 -18.88 -13.29
C ALA A 83 -17.93 -18.87 -14.77
N GLY A 84 -17.69 -17.76 -15.48
CA GLY A 84 -17.88 -17.65 -16.92
C GLY A 84 -16.78 -18.29 -17.77
N GLY A 85 -15.73 -18.86 -17.16
CA GLY A 85 -14.59 -19.45 -17.86
C GLY A 85 -13.56 -18.43 -18.35
N ASP A 86 -13.73 -17.15 -18.05
CA ASP A 86 -12.79 -16.08 -18.40
C ASP A 86 -11.67 -15.98 -17.36
N SER A 87 -10.66 -16.82 -17.53
CA SER A 87 -9.47 -16.84 -16.66
C SER A 87 -8.67 -15.54 -16.75
N ALA A 88 -8.69 -14.85 -17.89
CA ALA A 88 -7.95 -13.61 -18.09
C ALA A 88 -8.65 -12.44 -17.36
N GLY A 89 -9.97 -12.34 -17.47
CA GLY A 89 -10.79 -11.40 -16.70
C GLY A 89 -10.69 -11.66 -15.20
N ALA A 90 -10.69 -12.93 -14.78
CA ALA A 90 -10.49 -13.28 -13.37
C ALA A 90 -9.12 -12.79 -12.85
N ALA A 91 -8.04 -13.02 -13.62
CA ALA A 91 -6.71 -12.56 -13.27
C ALA A 91 -6.62 -11.02 -13.21
N TRP A 92 -7.27 -10.31 -14.14
CA TRP A 92 -7.36 -8.86 -14.14
C TRP A 92 -8.02 -8.33 -12.87
N TRP A 93 -9.20 -8.85 -12.51
CA TRP A 93 -9.91 -8.41 -11.31
C TRP A 93 -9.17 -8.74 -10.01
N ILE A 94 -8.42 -9.84 -9.97
CA ILE A 94 -7.50 -10.14 -8.86
C ILE A 94 -6.38 -9.11 -8.77
N ALA A 95 -5.82 -8.68 -9.91
CA ALA A 95 -4.79 -7.65 -9.93
C ALA A 95 -5.34 -6.31 -9.43
N VAL A 96 -6.57 -5.94 -9.85
CA VAL A 96 -7.28 -4.74 -9.36
C VAL A 96 -7.51 -4.84 -7.85
N CYS A 97 -7.95 -6.01 -7.37
CA CYS A 97 -8.07 -6.26 -5.94
C CYS A 97 -6.72 -6.13 -5.22
N GLY A 98 -5.62 -6.61 -5.80
CA GLY A 98 -4.29 -6.51 -5.22
C GLY A 98 -3.76 -5.09 -5.10
N ALA A 99 -4.15 -4.20 -6.02
CA ALA A 99 -3.84 -2.76 -5.95
C ALA A 99 -4.58 -2.05 -4.80
N LEU A 100 -5.72 -2.60 -4.36
CA LEU A 100 -6.53 -2.06 -3.26
C LEU A 100 -6.25 -2.74 -1.90
N ASP A 101 -6.18 -4.07 -1.90
CA ASP A 101 -5.99 -4.94 -0.74
C ASP A 101 -5.19 -6.21 -1.12
N GLY A 102 -3.88 -6.16 -0.84
CA GLY A 102 -2.96 -7.26 -1.12
C GLY A 102 -3.28 -8.59 -0.39
N PRO A 103 -3.57 -8.58 0.93
CA PRO A 103 -4.00 -9.77 1.65
C PRO A 103 -5.23 -10.45 1.04
N MET A 104 -6.27 -9.70 0.69
CA MET A 104 -7.49 -10.26 0.13
C MET A 104 -7.28 -10.83 -1.29
N ALA A 105 -6.51 -10.15 -2.13
CA ALA A 105 -6.15 -10.67 -3.45
C ALA A 105 -5.39 -12.01 -3.37
N LYS A 106 -4.48 -12.16 -2.40
CA LYS A 106 -3.77 -13.42 -2.14
C LYS A 106 -4.72 -14.53 -1.67
N ALA A 107 -5.72 -14.19 -0.86
CA ALA A 107 -6.74 -15.14 -0.44
C ALA A 107 -7.58 -15.62 -1.64
N ALA A 108 -8.01 -14.70 -2.50
CA ALA A 108 -8.75 -15.02 -3.72
C ALA A 108 -7.94 -15.91 -4.68
N GLN A 109 -6.67 -15.58 -4.92
CA GLN A 109 -5.77 -16.41 -5.75
C GLN A 109 -5.65 -17.84 -5.21
N ARG A 110 -5.50 -18.00 -3.90
CA ARG A 110 -5.45 -19.32 -3.26
C ARG A 110 -6.75 -20.10 -3.45
N ALA A 111 -7.89 -19.43 -3.30
CA ALA A 111 -9.20 -20.04 -3.50
C ALA A 111 -9.38 -20.52 -4.94
N PHE A 112 -9.02 -19.70 -5.93
CA PHE A 112 -9.10 -20.09 -7.35
C PHE A 112 -8.13 -21.22 -7.70
N ALA A 113 -6.89 -21.17 -7.19
CA ALA A 113 -5.91 -22.24 -7.39
C ALA A 113 -6.33 -23.57 -6.75
N ALA A 114 -7.02 -23.53 -5.61
CA ALA A 114 -7.60 -24.73 -5.00
C ALA A 114 -8.74 -25.29 -5.86
N ARG A 115 -9.58 -24.41 -6.42
CA ARG A 115 -10.74 -24.78 -7.25
C ARG A 115 -10.32 -25.37 -8.59
N SER A 116 -9.25 -24.89 -9.22
CA SER A 116 -8.74 -25.46 -10.47
C SER A 116 -8.21 -26.89 -10.29
N ARG A 117 -7.57 -27.19 -9.14
CA ARG A 117 -7.09 -28.55 -8.82
C ARG A 117 -8.21 -29.57 -8.61
N LEU A 118 -9.39 -29.12 -8.19
CA LEU A 118 -10.55 -30.00 -8.00
C LEU A 118 -11.27 -30.31 -9.32
N GLN A 119 -10.97 -29.59 -10.39
CA GLN A 119 -11.65 -29.71 -11.70
C GLN A 119 -10.82 -30.49 -12.74
N GLY A 120 -9.58 -30.86 -12.44
CA GLY A 120 -8.71 -31.70 -13.29
C GLY A 120 -8.60 -33.12 -12.75
#